data_AF-A0A8T1YKL3-F1
#
_entry.id   AF-A0A8T1YKL3-F1
#
_cell.length_a   1.000
_cell.length_b   1.000
_cell.length_c   1.000
_cell.angle_alpha   90.00
_cell.angle_beta   90.00
_cell.angle_gamma   90.00
#
_symmetry.space_group_name_H-M   'P 1'
#
loop_
_entity.id
_entity.type
_entity.pdbx_description
1 polymer ?
#
loop_
_entity_poly.entity_id
_entity_poly.type
_entity_poly.pdbx_seq_one_letter_code
_entity_poly.pdbx_strand_id
1 'polypeptide(L)'
;MGKLLVLMLVMMFLAFESLEALDYGDALNKSILFFEGQRSGKLPTNQRVKWRADSALSDGSLANVNLIGGYYDAGDNVKFVWPMSFTTTLLSWAAIEYQNEISSVNQLGYLRSTIKWGTDFILRAHASPTMLYTQVGDGNSDHSCWERPEDMDTPRTLYSISSSSPGSEAAGEAAAALAAASLVFKSVDSTYSSTLLSHAKSLFEFADKYRGSYQASCPFYCSYSSYQDELLWAAAWLYKATGEKSYINYVISNKDWSQAVNEFSWDNKFAGAQALLASEFYNGTNDLAKFKTDVESFVCALMPGSSSQQIKPTPGGLLFIRDSSNLQYVTTATTVLFHYSKTLTKARVGSIQCGSTQFTVSQIRNFAKSQVDYILGNNPMKMSYMVGFGTKYPTQPHHRGSSLPSIHSKPEKIDCNGGYSYYNSDTPNPNVHTGAIVGGPNSSDQYSDKKSDYSHAEPTTYINAAFIGPVAALISSSG
;
A
#
# COMPACT_ATOMS: atom_id res chain seq x y z
N MET A 1 40.67 -4.78 67.19
CA MET A 1 41.74 -5.08 66.20
C MET A 1 41.20 -6.20 65.31
N GLY A 2 40.91 -6.08 64.02
CA GLY A 2 41.05 -5.06 62.99
C GLY A 2 40.92 -5.79 61.64
N LYS A 3 40.11 -5.25 60.71
CA LYS A 3 40.02 -5.59 59.26
C LYS A 3 39.47 -7.00 58.97
N LEU A 4 38.43 -7.20 58.15
CA LEU A 4 38.39 -6.81 56.75
C LEU A 4 36.91 -6.75 56.29
N LEU A 5 36.46 -5.54 55.91
CA LEU A 5 35.25 -5.33 55.12
C LEU A 5 35.50 -5.88 53.72
N VAL A 6 34.77 -6.92 53.30
CA VAL A 6 34.58 -7.22 51.88
C VAL A 6 33.14 -6.81 51.57
N LEU A 7 32.98 -5.54 51.21
CA LEU A 7 31.76 -5.01 50.64
C LEU A 7 31.63 -5.63 49.24
N MET A 8 30.86 -6.72 49.13
CA MET A 8 30.49 -7.30 47.84
C MET A 8 29.43 -6.38 47.22
N LEU A 9 29.90 -5.33 46.56
CA LEU A 9 29.08 -4.42 45.76
C LEU A 9 28.67 -5.17 44.49
N VAL A 10 27.58 -5.96 44.57
CA VAL A 10 26.92 -6.50 43.39
C VAL A 10 26.22 -5.33 42.70
N MET A 11 26.96 -4.58 41.86
CA MET A 11 26.35 -3.76 40.82
C MET A 11 25.70 -4.73 39.83
N MET A 12 24.42 -5.00 40.02
CA MET A 12 23.54 -5.40 38.92
C MET A 12 23.54 -4.25 37.93
N PHE A 13 24.43 -4.32 36.93
CA PHE A 13 24.25 -3.61 35.69
C PHE A 13 23.00 -4.20 35.02
N LEU A 14 21.83 -3.63 35.35
CA LEU A 14 20.70 -3.67 34.44
C LEU A 14 21.15 -2.87 33.21
N ALA A 15 21.64 -3.58 32.20
CA ALA A 15 21.71 -3.04 30.86
C ALA A 15 20.27 -2.75 30.45
N PHE A 16 19.81 -1.54 30.72
CA PHE A 16 18.76 -0.95 29.92
C PHE A 16 19.38 -0.81 28.52
N GLU A 17 19.20 -1.83 27.69
CA GLU A 17 19.22 -1.61 26.25
C GLU A 17 18.11 -0.60 26.00
N SER A 18 18.49 0.67 25.89
CA SER A 18 17.60 1.68 25.35
C SER A 18 17.21 1.17 23.98
N LEU A 19 15.92 0.87 23.79
CA LEU A 19 15.37 0.66 22.46
C LEU A 19 15.76 1.91 21.67
N GLU A 20 16.65 1.79 20.68
CA GLU A 20 17.01 2.90 19.82
C GLU A 20 15.71 3.48 19.28
N ALA A 21 15.55 4.81 19.41
CA ALA A 21 14.38 5.47 18.89
C ALA A 21 14.30 5.21 17.37
N LEU A 22 13.17 4.69 16.91
CA LEU A 22 12.99 4.36 15.50
C LEU A 22 13.05 5.63 14.66
N ASP A 23 13.90 5.63 13.63
CA ASP A 23 14.00 6.73 12.67
C ASP A 23 12.89 6.60 11.61
N TYR A 24 11.75 7.23 11.87
CA TYR A 24 10.62 7.24 10.94
C TYR A 24 10.92 8.01 9.64
N GLY A 25 11.88 8.96 9.66
CA GLY A 25 12.29 9.68 8.45
C GLY A 25 13.06 8.78 7.49
N ASP A 26 13.97 7.97 8.03
CA ASP A 26 14.69 6.95 7.28
C ASP A 26 13.75 5.85 6.76
N ALA A 27 12.83 5.35 7.60
CA ALA A 27 11.81 4.39 7.19
C ALA A 27 10.93 4.93 6.04
N LEU A 28 10.50 6.20 6.10
CA LEU A 28 9.74 6.85 5.03
C LEU A 28 10.54 6.92 3.72
N ASN A 29 11.80 7.38 3.79
CA ASN A 29 12.69 7.45 2.62
C ASN A 29 12.85 6.08 1.95
N LYS A 30 13.14 5.03 2.75
CA LYS A 30 13.27 3.66 2.24
C LYS A 30 11.97 3.16 1.63
N SER A 31 10.82 3.37 2.27
CA SER A 31 9.52 2.96 1.74
C SER A 31 9.17 3.61 0.40
N ILE A 32 9.64 4.83 0.14
CA ILE A 32 9.50 5.49 -1.17
C ILE A 32 10.50 4.95 -2.19
N LEU A 33 11.75 4.68 -1.76
CA LEU A 33 12.80 4.11 -2.62
C LEU A 33 12.43 2.73 -3.18
N PHE A 34 11.72 1.92 -2.41
CA PHE A 34 11.20 0.61 -2.83
C PHE A 34 10.53 0.66 -4.20
N PHE A 35 9.73 1.67 -4.49
CA PHE A 35 8.99 1.73 -5.76
C PHE A 35 9.91 1.83 -6.98
N GLU A 36 11.14 2.33 -6.86
CA GLU A 36 12.10 2.33 -7.97
C GLU A 36 12.55 0.92 -8.36
N GLY A 37 12.57 -0.02 -7.41
CA GLY A 37 12.81 -1.43 -7.67
C GLY A 37 11.63 -2.15 -8.34
N GLN A 38 10.41 -1.58 -8.28
CA GLN A 38 9.21 -2.12 -8.92
C GLN A 38 8.96 -1.59 -10.34
N ARG A 39 9.65 -0.55 -10.79
CA ARG A 39 9.34 0.12 -12.06
C ARG A 39 9.48 -0.81 -13.26
N SER A 40 8.46 -0.91 -14.11
CA SER A 40 8.53 -1.53 -15.44
C SER A 40 8.78 -0.44 -16.50
N GLY A 41 9.33 -0.79 -17.66
CA GLY A 41 9.52 0.14 -18.78
C GLY A 41 10.89 0.80 -18.82
N LYS A 42 10.96 1.94 -19.52
CA LYS A 42 12.19 2.74 -19.66
C LYS A 42 12.45 3.56 -18.40
N LEU A 43 13.51 3.24 -17.68
CA LEU A 43 13.84 3.87 -16.41
C LEU A 43 14.41 5.28 -16.59
N PRO A 44 14.14 6.20 -15.64
CA PRO A 44 14.69 7.54 -15.72
C PRO A 44 16.18 7.54 -15.34
N THR A 45 16.96 8.42 -15.97
CA THR A 45 18.42 8.51 -15.76
C THR A 45 18.82 8.84 -14.32
N ASN A 46 17.94 9.51 -13.58
CA ASN A 46 18.12 9.86 -12.17
C ASN A 46 17.61 8.79 -11.18
N GLN A 47 17.27 7.58 -11.65
CA GLN A 47 16.88 6.48 -10.78
C GLN A 47 17.99 6.16 -9.75
N ARG A 48 17.62 6.02 -8.48
CA ARG A 48 18.52 5.76 -7.34
C ARG A 48 18.81 4.26 -7.19
N VAL A 49 17.82 3.39 -7.40
CA VAL A 49 18.03 1.93 -7.43
C VAL A 49 18.87 1.53 -8.66
N LYS A 50 20.12 1.09 -8.43
CA LYS A 50 21.12 0.87 -9.49
C LYS A 50 21.20 -0.56 -10.04
N TRP A 51 20.48 -1.51 -9.45
CA TRP A 51 20.49 -2.91 -9.91
C TRP A 51 19.41 -3.23 -10.95
N ARG A 52 18.46 -2.30 -11.19
CA ARG A 52 17.42 -2.38 -12.22
C ARG A 52 17.88 -1.73 -13.53
N ALA A 53 17.40 -2.25 -14.66
CA ALA A 53 17.52 -1.62 -15.97
C ALA A 53 16.17 -1.59 -16.73
N ASP A 54 16.18 -1.07 -17.96
CA ASP A 54 14.99 -1.00 -18.81
C ASP A 54 14.40 -2.40 -19.04
N SER A 55 13.08 -2.54 -18.91
CA SER A 55 12.37 -3.81 -19.04
C SER A 55 11.01 -3.64 -19.71
N ALA A 56 10.44 -4.73 -20.24
CA ALA A 56 9.09 -4.75 -20.82
C ALA A 56 8.80 -3.63 -21.85
N LEU A 57 9.80 -3.31 -22.68
CA LEU A 57 9.73 -2.20 -23.65
C LEU A 57 8.79 -2.45 -24.84
N SER A 58 8.22 -3.64 -24.94
CA SER A 58 7.24 -4.02 -25.96
C SER A 58 5.81 -4.10 -25.41
N ASP A 59 5.58 -3.77 -24.14
CA ASP A 59 4.25 -3.82 -23.53
C ASP A 59 3.24 -2.98 -24.34
N GLY A 60 2.21 -3.65 -24.86
CA GLY A 60 1.16 -3.04 -25.68
C GLY A 60 1.35 -3.13 -27.20
N SER A 61 2.56 -3.47 -27.69
CA SER A 61 2.88 -3.40 -29.12
C SER A 61 1.98 -4.28 -30.00
N LEU A 62 1.63 -5.48 -29.52
CA LEU A 62 0.78 -6.45 -30.24
C LEU A 62 -0.65 -5.93 -30.47
N ALA A 63 -1.12 -4.98 -29.65
CA ALA A 63 -2.43 -4.34 -29.80
C ALA A 63 -2.31 -2.89 -30.31
N ASN A 64 -1.15 -2.48 -30.82
CA ASN A 64 -0.86 -1.13 -31.30
C ASN A 64 -1.17 -0.03 -30.27
N VAL A 65 -0.89 -0.31 -28.99
CA VAL A 65 -0.99 0.65 -27.88
C VAL A 65 0.34 0.76 -27.16
N ASN A 66 0.56 1.88 -26.45
CA ASN A 66 1.74 2.04 -25.61
C ASN A 66 1.35 1.76 -24.16
N LEU A 67 1.76 0.60 -23.64
CA LEU A 67 1.57 0.23 -22.24
C LEU A 67 2.92 0.07 -21.53
N ILE A 68 4.00 0.69 -22.01
CA ILE A 68 5.30 0.72 -21.32
C ILE A 68 5.16 1.51 -20.01
N GLY A 69 5.88 1.13 -18.95
CA GLY A 69 5.84 1.84 -17.65
C GLY A 69 5.01 1.10 -16.59
N GLY A 70 4.69 1.81 -15.51
CA GLY A 70 3.93 1.26 -14.39
C GLY A 70 4.80 0.44 -13.43
N TYR A 71 4.16 -0.22 -12.48
CA TYR A 71 4.85 -1.05 -11.50
C TYR A 71 4.58 -2.53 -11.74
N TYR A 72 5.61 -3.36 -11.60
CA TYR A 72 5.38 -4.76 -11.28
C TYR A 72 4.75 -4.87 -9.90
N ASP A 73 3.82 -5.81 -9.76
CA ASP A 73 2.88 -5.85 -8.65
C ASP A 73 3.54 -6.24 -7.31
N ALA A 74 4.33 -7.31 -7.35
CA ALA A 74 4.92 -7.94 -6.19
C ALA A 74 6.36 -8.42 -6.47
N GLY A 75 6.65 -9.72 -6.25
CA GLY A 75 7.90 -10.37 -6.64
C GLY A 75 7.97 -10.82 -8.11
N ASP A 76 6.92 -10.55 -8.87
CA ASP A 76 6.67 -10.97 -10.25
C ASP A 76 6.92 -9.86 -11.28
N ASN A 77 6.66 -10.18 -12.55
CA ASN A 77 6.79 -9.23 -13.66
C ASN A 77 5.43 -8.89 -14.31
N VAL A 78 4.31 -9.18 -13.63
CA VAL A 78 2.96 -8.84 -14.10
C VAL A 78 2.60 -7.43 -13.65
N LYS A 79 1.83 -6.73 -14.49
CA LYS A 79 1.24 -5.42 -14.15
C LYS A 79 -0.25 -5.59 -13.99
N PHE A 80 -0.71 -5.69 -12.75
CA PHE A 80 -2.13 -5.69 -12.40
C PHE A 80 -2.59 -4.27 -12.09
N VAL A 81 -3.46 -3.71 -12.94
CA VAL A 81 -3.86 -2.29 -12.85
C VAL A 81 -4.73 -2.01 -11.65
N TRP A 82 -5.54 -2.95 -11.20
CA TRP A 82 -6.41 -2.76 -10.04
C TRP A 82 -5.63 -2.54 -8.73
N PRO A 83 -4.73 -3.45 -8.29
CA PRO A 83 -3.88 -3.21 -7.12
C PRO A 83 -2.86 -2.06 -7.34
N MET A 84 -2.41 -1.81 -8.59
CA MET A 84 -1.56 -0.65 -8.89
C MET A 84 -2.32 0.68 -8.72
N SER A 85 -3.60 0.71 -9.06
CA SER A 85 -4.46 1.88 -8.84
C SER A 85 -4.65 2.09 -7.34
N PHE A 86 -4.93 1.04 -6.58
CA PHE A 86 -5.01 1.11 -5.12
C PHE A 86 -3.73 1.64 -4.48
N THR A 87 -2.58 1.13 -4.90
CA THR A 87 -1.25 1.65 -4.54
C THR A 87 -1.16 3.15 -4.81
N THR A 88 -1.52 3.58 -6.01
CA THR A 88 -1.44 4.98 -6.44
C THR A 88 -2.38 5.88 -5.62
N THR A 89 -3.58 5.40 -5.26
CA THR A 89 -4.51 6.11 -4.39
C THR A 89 -3.94 6.28 -2.98
N LEU A 90 -3.36 5.22 -2.39
CA LEU A 90 -2.75 5.27 -1.06
C LEU A 90 -1.54 6.21 -0.99
N LEU A 91 -0.65 6.16 -2.00
CA LEU A 91 0.47 7.08 -2.11
C LEU A 91 0.00 8.55 -2.16
N SER A 92 -1.04 8.81 -2.95
CA SER A 92 -1.64 10.13 -3.08
C SER A 92 -2.32 10.57 -1.80
N TRP A 93 -3.02 9.66 -1.12
CA TRP A 93 -3.65 9.93 0.17
C TRP A 93 -2.63 10.34 1.22
N ALA A 94 -1.50 9.62 1.32
CA ALA A 94 -0.41 9.98 2.22
C ALA A 94 0.19 11.36 1.89
N ALA A 95 0.42 11.66 0.61
CA ALA A 95 0.94 12.95 0.17
C ALA A 95 0.00 14.13 0.51
N ILE A 96 -1.32 13.91 0.45
CA ILE A 96 -2.33 14.91 0.80
C ILE A 96 -2.40 15.12 2.32
N GLU A 97 -2.44 14.02 3.09
CA GLU A 97 -2.69 14.09 4.53
C GLU A 97 -1.46 14.51 5.33
N TYR A 98 -0.25 14.15 4.88
CA TYR A 98 1.00 14.33 5.63
C TYR A 98 2.03 15.13 4.83
N GLN A 99 1.56 16.09 4.03
CA GLN A 99 2.43 16.88 3.16
C GLN A 99 3.58 17.55 3.93
N ASN A 100 3.31 18.08 5.11
CA ASN A 100 4.28 18.82 5.92
C ASN A 100 5.34 17.89 6.50
N GLU A 101 4.92 16.77 7.07
CA GLU A 101 5.76 15.73 7.66
C GLU A 101 6.66 15.07 6.61
N ILE A 102 6.12 14.78 5.43
CA ILE A 102 6.89 14.21 4.31
C ILE A 102 7.88 15.24 3.74
N SER A 103 7.51 16.53 3.76
CA SER A 103 8.38 17.62 3.31
C SER A 103 9.52 17.90 4.29
N SER A 104 9.30 17.79 5.60
CA SER A 104 10.32 18.08 6.62
C SER A 104 11.55 17.17 6.54
N VAL A 105 11.39 15.99 5.93
CA VAL A 105 12.48 15.03 5.64
C VAL A 105 12.84 14.93 4.15
N ASN A 106 12.46 15.94 3.35
CA ASN A 106 12.81 16.07 1.93
C ASN A 106 12.33 14.93 1.02
N GLN A 107 11.24 14.25 1.38
CA GLN A 107 10.73 13.09 0.62
C GLN A 107 9.56 13.41 -0.32
N LEU A 108 8.94 14.59 -0.22
CA LEU A 108 7.73 14.91 -0.99
C LEU A 108 7.96 14.90 -2.51
N GLY A 109 9.14 15.35 -2.97
CA GLY A 109 9.51 15.31 -4.39
C GLY A 109 9.60 13.88 -4.92
N TYR A 110 10.25 12.98 -4.18
CA TYR A 110 10.36 11.57 -4.53
C TYR A 110 9.00 10.87 -4.50
N LEU A 111 8.17 11.15 -3.49
CA LEU A 111 6.80 10.61 -3.42
C LEU A 111 5.96 11.07 -4.62
N ARG A 112 6.05 12.34 -5.01
CA ARG A 112 5.38 12.84 -6.24
C ARG A 112 5.88 12.11 -7.48
N SER A 113 7.18 11.87 -7.64
CA SER A 113 7.71 11.09 -8.76
C SER A 113 7.18 9.64 -8.75
N THR A 114 7.04 9.04 -7.57
CA THR A 114 6.47 7.71 -7.40
C THR A 114 4.98 7.67 -7.79
N ILE A 115 4.19 8.64 -7.35
CA ILE A 115 2.77 8.76 -7.74
C ILE A 115 2.67 8.95 -9.26
N LYS A 116 3.47 9.88 -9.82
CA LYS A 116 3.45 10.19 -11.26
C LYS A 116 3.69 8.95 -12.13
N TRP A 117 4.61 8.08 -11.70
CA TRP A 117 4.93 6.85 -12.44
C TRP A 117 3.72 5.91 -12.56
N GLY A 118 2.94 5.76 -11.47
CA GLY A 118 1.70 4.99 -11.46
C GLY A 118 0.61 5.66 -12.30
N THR A 119 0.38 6.95 -12.10
CA THR A 119 -0.66 7.68 -12.85
C THR A 119 -0.37 7.77 -14.35
N ASP A 120 0.90 7.93 -14.76
CA ASP A 120 1.27 7.91 -16.19
C ASP A 120 0.91 6.58 -16.85
N PHE A 121 1.04 5.46 -16.13
CA PHE A 121 0.62 4.16 -16.65
C PHE A 121 -0.90 4.00 -16.67
N ILE A 122 -1.61 4.41 -15.61
CA ILE A 122 -3.08 4.36 -15.58
C ILE A 122 -3.70 5.22 -16.69
N LEU A 123 -3.12 6.40 -16.96
CA LEU A 123 -3.53 7.26 -18.09
C LEU A 123 -3.36 6.56 -19.45
N ARG A 124 -2.24 5.84 -19.66
CA ARG A 124 -2.02 5.05 -20.87
C ARG A 124 -2.95 3.83 -20.97
N ALA A 125 -3.29 3.23 -19.83
CA ALA A 125 -4.19 2.09 -19.76
C ALA A 125 -5.65 2.47 -20.03
N HIS A 126 -6.07 3.70 -19.68
CA HIS A 126 -7.37 4.25 -20.03
C HIS A 126 -7.40 4.67 -21.52
N ALA A 127 -7.59 3.69 -22.40
CA ALA A 127 -7.43 3.82 -23.84
C ALA A 127 -8.59 4.58 -24.53
N SER A 128 -9.79 4.53 -23.95
CA SER A 128 -10.96 5.30 -24.42
C SER A 128 -11.97 5.46 -23.27
N PRO A 129 -12.99 6.32 -23.38
CA PRO A 129 -13.96 6.56 -22.31
C PRO A 129 -14.68 5.32 -21.77
N THR A 130 -14.67 4.21 -22.50
CA THR A 130 -15.28 2.94 -22.08
C THR A 130 -14.33 1.75 -22.24
N MET A 131 -13.02 1.98 -22.20
CA MET A 131 -12.02 0.92 -22.28
C MET A 131 -10.82 1.21 -21.38
N LEU A 132 -10.54 0.25 -20.49
CA LEU A 132 -9.37 0.26 -19.61
C LEU A 132 -8.62 -1.06 -19.76
N TYR A 133 -7.35 -1.02 -20.14
CA TYR A 133 -6.45 -2.16 -19.97
C TYR A 133 -6.24 -2.39 -18.48
N THR A 134 -6.46 -3.62 -18.02
CA THR A 134 -6.42 -3.97 -16.60
C THR A 134 -5.24 -4.86 -16.24
N GLN A 135 -4.59 -5.48 -17.23
CA GLN A 135 -3.43 -6.33 -17.00
C GLN A 135 -2.51 -6.35 -18.22
N VAL A 136 -1.21 -6.38 -17.95
CA VAL A 136 -0.17 -6.69 -18.94
C VAL A 136 0.68 -7.83 -18.38
N GLY A 137 0.73 -8.95 -19.11
CA GLY A 137 1.33 -10.21 -18.68
C GLY A 137 0.32 -11.30 -18.42
N ASP A 138 0.61 -12.53 -18.87
CA ASP A 138 -0.12 -13.72 -18.41
C ASP A 138 0.47 -14.20 -17.07
N GLY A 139 -0.31 -14.12 -15.99
CA GLY A 139 0.19 -14.41 -14.64
C GLY A 139 0.68 -15.84 -14.46
N ASN A 140 0.02 -16.83 -15.06
CA ASN A 140 0.45 -18.22 -14.95
C ASN A 140 1.81 -18.45 -15.62
N SER A 141 2.00 -17.90 -16.82
CA SER A 141 3.26 -18.00 -17.56
C SER A 141 4.39 -17.25 -16.85
N ASP A 142 4.12 -16.03 -16.37
CA ASP A 142 5.06 -15.22 -15.57
C ASP A 142 5.50 -15.98 -14.30
N HIS A 143 4.54 -16.61 -13.61
CA HIS A 143 4.77 -17.34 -12.36
C HIS A 143 5.40 -18.72 -12.57
N SER A 144 5.36 -19.26 -13.79
CA SER A 144 6.08 -20.48 -14.16
C SER A 144 7.58 -20.26 -14.40
N CYS A 145 8.03 -19.01 -14.42
CA CYS A 145 9.42 -18.61 -14.68
C CYS A 145 10.04 -17.85 -13.51
N TRP A 146 11.35 -18.01 -13.33
CA TRP A 146 12.15 -17.20 -12.41
C TRP A 146 13.24 -16.45 -13.18
N GLU A 147 12.85 -15.38 -13.85
CA GLU A 147 13.73 -14.58 -14.72
C GLU A 147 13.78 -13.11 -14.28
N ARG A 148 14.82 -12.38 -14.72
CA ARG A 148 14.94 -10.95 -14.42
C ARG A 148 13.89 -10.18 -15.19
N PRO A 149 13.36 -9.06 -14.65
CA PRO A 149 12.49 -8.19 -15.43
C PRO A 149 13.10 -7.79 -16.80
N GLU A 150 14.41 -7.56 -16.83
CA GLU A 150 15.16 -7.13 -18.02
C GLU A 150 15.32 -8.24 -19.07
N ASP A 151 15.23 -9.51 -18.68
CA ASP A 151 15.40 -10.67 -19.56
C ASP A 151 14.08 -11.30 -20.01
N MET A 152 12.95 -10.78 -19.51
CA MET A 152 11.67 -11.48 -19.59
C MET A 152 11.32 -11.89 -21.02
N ASP A 153 10.92 -13.15 -21.19
CA ASP A 153 10.43 -13.67 -22.46
C ASP A 153 9.05 -14.34 -22.38
N THR A 154 8.44 -14.31 -21.20
CA THR A 154 7.05 -14.75 -20.99
C THR A 154 6.04 -13.90 -21.77
N PRO A 155 4.89 -14.48 -22.19
CA PRO A 155 3.83 -13.75 -22.89
C PRO A 155 3.36 -12.49 -22.15
N ARG A 156 3.43 -11.34 -22.82
CA ARG A 156 2.93 -10.05 -22.32
C ARG A 156 1.48 -9.78 -22.72
N THR A 157 0.61 -10.77 -22.51
CA THR A 157 -0.81 -10.73 -22.88
C THR A 157 -1.52 -9.54 -22.26
N LEU A 158 -2.39 -8.88 -23.02
CA LEU A 158 -3.17 -7.74 -22.56
C LEU A 158 -4.58 -8.19 -22.17
N TYR A 159 -5.06 -7.73 -21.04
CA TYR A 159 -6.45 -7.89 -20.63
C TYR A 159 -7.05 -6.50 -20.44
N SER A 160 -8.34 -6.38 -20.75
CA SER A 160 -9.06 -5.11 -20.70
C SER A 160 -10.51 -5.32 -20.33
N ILE A 161 -11.10 -4.29 -19.73
CA ILE A 161 -12.54 -4.18 -19.54
C ILE A 161 -13.11 -3.18 -20.55
N SER A 162 -14.38 -3.36 -20.90
CA SER A 162 -15.10 -2.50 -21.81
C SER A 162 -16.58 -2.37 -21.42
N SER A 163 -17.35 -1.57 -22.15
CA SER A 163 -18.81 -1.50 -21.96
C SER A 163 -19.54 -2.83 -22.15
N SER A 164 -18.96 -3.79 -22.89
CA SER A 164 -19.54 -5.14 -23.10
C SER A 164 -18.92 -6.23 -22.23
N SER A 165 -17.79 -5.93 -21.57
CA SER A 165 -17.13 -6.79 -20.59
C SER A 165 -16.70 -5.92 -19.40
N PRO A 166 -17.65 -5.56 -18.53
CA PRO A 166 -17.41 -4.57 -17.48
C PRO A 166 -16.48 -5.10 -16.37
N GLY A 167 -15.92 -4.15 -15.61
CA GLY A 167 -15.16 -4.40 -14.39
C GLY A 167 -15.12 -3.13 -13.56
N SER A 168 -16.23 -2.87 -12.87
CA SER A 168 -16.48 -1.63 -12.13
C SER A 168 -15.44 -1.39 -11.03
N GLU A 169 -14.94 -2.45 -10.40
CA GLU A 169 -13.90 -2.39 -9.39
C GLU A 169 -12.61 -1.77 -9.95
N ALA A 170 -12.09 -2.35 -11.04
CA ALA A 170 -10.85 -1.88 -11.66
C ALA A 170 -10.98 -0.44 -12.22
N ALA A 171 -12.12 -0.12 -12.84
CA ALA A 171 -12.37 1.24 -13.35
C ALA A 171 -12.58 2.26 -12.21
N GLY A 172 -13.30 1.88 -11.16
CA GLY A 172 -13.57 2.70 -9.99
C GLY A 172 -12.29 3.01 -9.21
N GLU A 173 -11.44 2.01 -8.94
CA GLU A 173 -10.17 2.25 -8.27
C GLU A 173 -9.21 3.10 -9.13
N ALA A 174 -9.18 2.90 -10.45
CA ALA A 174 -8.42 3.76 -11.36
C ALA A 174 -8.94 5.22 -11.34
N ALA A 175 -10.25 5.42 -11.24
CA ALA A 175 -10.84 6.74 -11.05
C ALA A 175 -10.42 7.38 -9.72
N ALA A 176 -10.46 6.62 -8.62
CA ALA A 176 -10.01 7.06 -7.31
C ALA A 176 -8.53 7.48 -7.32
N ALA A 177 -7.67 6.67 -7.93
CA ALA A 177 -6.24 6.92 -8.05
C ALA A 177 -5.94 8.25 -8.76
N LEU A 178 -6.57 8.47 -9.92
CA LEU A 178 -6.36 9.70 -10.68
C LEU A 178 -7.01 10.93 -10.01
N ALA A 179 -8.16 10.77 -9.36
CA ALA A 179 -8.80 11.84 -8.59
C ALA A 179 -7.93 12.27 -7.39
N ALA A 180 -7.45 11.32 -6.59
CA ALA A 180 -6.55 11.58 -5.47
C ALA A 180 -5.25 12.23 -5.94
N ALA A 181 -4.61 11.68 -6.98
CA ALA A 181 -3.37 12.24 -7.52
C ALA A 181 -3.56 13.67 -8.07
N SER A 182 -4.73 13.99 -8.64
CA SER A 182 -5.00 15.35 -9.12
C SER A 182 -4.83 16.40 -8.01
N LEU A 183 -5.24 16.09 -6.77
CA LEU A 183 -5.04 16.97 -5.62
C LEU A 183 -3.56 17.19 -5.30
N VAL A 184 -2.74 16.14 -5.40
CA VAL A 184 -1.29 16.19 -5.13
C VAL A 184 -0.57 17.10 -6.12
N PHE A 185 -0.98 17.07 -7.40
CA PHE A 185 -0.35 17.83 -8.46
C PHE A 185 -0.95 19.23 -8.67
N LYS A 186 -2.12 19.53 -8.10
CA LYS A 186 -2.87 20.77 -8.35
C LYS A 186 -2.03 22.05 -8.29
N SER A 187 -1.14 22.17 -7.30
CA SER A 187 -0.32 23.37 -7.09
C SER A 187 1.07 23.32 -7.75
N VAL A 188 1.50 22.16 -8.23
CA VAL A 188 2.86 21.94 -8.77
C VAL A 188 2.88 21.67 -10.27
N ASP A 189 1.79 21.13 -10.81
CA ASP A 189 1.54 20.93 -12.23
C ASP A 189 0.01 20.90 -12.48
N SER A 190 -0.58 22.09 -12.62
CA SER A 190 -2.03 22.25 -12.79
C SER A 190 -2.56 21.65 -14.10
N THR A 191 -1.73 21.59 -15.14
CA THR A 191 -2.08 20.98 -16.42
C THR A 191 -2.21 19.47 -16.24
N TYR A 192 -1.19 18.83 -15.67
CA TYR A 192 -1.23 17.40 -15.37
C TYR A 192 -2.36 17.05 -14.41
N SER A 193 -2.54 17.83 -13.34
CA SER A 193 -3.68 17.72 -12.43
C SER A 193 -5.03 17.72 -13.17
N SER A 194 -5.20 18.59 -14.16
CA SER A 194 -6.44 18.68 -14.93
C SER A 194 -6.64 17.46 -15.84
N THR A 195 -5.57 16.96 -16.45
CA THR A 195 -5.58 15.71 -17.24
C THR A 195 -5.98 14.52 -16.36
N LEU A 196 -5.35 14.36 -15.19
CA LEU A 196 -5.68 13.31 -14.23
C LEU A 196 -7.16 13.36 -13.85
N LEU A 197 -7.66 14.54 -13.49
CA LEU A 197 -9.04 14.71 -13.08
C LEU A 197 -10.02 14.41 -14.22
N SER A 198 -9.71 14.80 -15.47
CA SER A 198 -10.56 14.49 -16.62
C SER A 198 -10.68 12.99 -16.85
N HIS A 199 -9.58 12.24 -16.77
CA HIS A 199 -9.61 10.78 -16.90
C HIS A 199 -10.32 10.14 -15.71
N ALA A 200 -10.14 10.66 -14.49
CA ALA A 200 -10.83 10.17 -13.30
C ALA A 200 -12.36 10.24 -13.44
N LYS A 201 -12.88 11.38 -13.92
CA LYS A 201 -14.33 11.54 -14.17
C LYS A 201 -14.86 10.56 -15.21
N SER A 202 -14.12 10.40 -16.32
CA SER A 202 -14.49 9.46 -17.39
C SER A 202 -14.47 7.99 -16.92
N LEU A 203 -13.47 7.59 -16.13
CA LEU A 203 -13.37 6.25 -15.57
C LEU A 203 -14.48 5.96 -14.55
N PHE A 204 -14.85 6.95 -13.73
CA PHE A 204 -15.98 6.81 -12.82
C PHE A 204 -17.30 6.67 -13.57
N GLU A 205 -17.54 7.49 -14.61
CA GLU A 205 -18.72 7.33 -15.47
C GLU A 205 -18.75 5.94 -16.12
N PHE A 206 -17.62 5.44 -16.61
CA PHE A 206 -17.51 4.10 -17.15
C PHE A 206 -17.84 3.02 -16.12
N ALA A 207 -17.23 3.08 -14.93
CA ALA A 207 -17.45 2.14 -13.84
C ALA A 207 -18.91 2.09 -13.38
N ASP A 208 -19.56 3.25 -13.27
CA ASP A 208 -20.91 3.39 -12.75
C ASP A 208 -22.01 3.12 -13.80
N LYS A 209 -21.78 3.47 -15.05
CA LYS A 209 -22.75 3.28 -16.14
C LYS A 209 -22.80 1.83 -16.61
N TYR A 210 -21.66 1.15 -16.63
CA TYR A 210 -21.53 -0.24 -17.07
C TYR A 210 -21.17 -1.13 -15.87
N ARG A 211 -22.10 -1.24 -14.92
CA ARG A 211 -21.86 -2.00 -13.69
C ARG A 211 -21.70 -3.48 -13.97
N GLY A 212 -20.58 -4.06 -13.51
CA GLY A 212 -20.35 -5.49 -13.53
C GLY A 212 -19.03 -5.83 -12.87
N SER A 213 -19.00 -6.98 -12.18
CA SER A 213 -17.86 -7.37 -11.37
C SER A 213 -16.68 -7.80 -12.25
N TYR A 214 -15.47 -7.37 -11.87
CA TYR A 214 -14.23 -7.70 -12.55
C TYR A 214 -13.88 -9.20 -12.44
N GLN A 215 -13.56 -9.83 -13.57
CA GLN A 215 -13.31 -11.28 -13.65
C GLN A 215 -11.92 -11.67 -14.21
N ALA A 216 -11.14 -10.72 -14.73
CA ALA A 216 -10.01 -11.06 -15.62
C ALA A 216 -8.70 -11.47 -14.91
N SER A 217 -8.47 -11.07 -13.66
CA SER A 217 -7.21 -11.35 -12.94
C SER A 217 -7.29 -12.49 -11.91
N CYS A 218 -8.38 -13.26 -11.86
CA CYS A 218 -8.42 -14.47 -11.03
C CYS A 218 -7.48 -15.57 -11.56
N PRO A 219 -6.80 -16.35 -10.70
CA PRO A 219 -6.93 -16.41 -9.25
C PRO A 219 -6.05 -15.42 -8.46
N PHE A 220 -5.38 -14.47 -9.13
CA PHE A 220 -4.43 -13.53 -8.49
C PHE A 220 -5.15 -12.39 -7.75
N TYR A 221 -5.97 -11.64 -8.49
CA TYR A 221 -6.76 -10.51 -7.98
C TYR A 221 -8.24 -10.72 -8.31
N CYS A 222 -8.93 -11.43 -7.42
CA CYS A 222 -10.36 -11.70 -7.52
C CYS A 222 -11.19 -10.70 -6.73
N SER A 223 -12.39 -10.39 -7.23
CA SER A 223 -13.37 -9.58 -6.50
C SER A 223 -14.08 -10.42 -5.45
N TYR A 224 -13.97 -10.03 -4.17
CA TYR A 224 -14.70 -10.65 -3.05
C TYR A 224 -15.64 -9.68 -2.33
N SER A 225 -15.34 -8.38 -2.30
CA SER A 225 -16.17 -7.34 -1.68
C SER A 225 -17.25 -6.76 -2.60
N SER A 226 -17.27 -7.16 -3.89
CA SER A 226 -18.09 -6.57 -4.96
C SER A 226 -17.57 -5.18 -5.38
N TYR A 227 -18.36 -4.39 -6.13
CA TYR A 227 -17.91 -3.12 -6.73
C TYR A 227 -18.44 -1.86 -6.07
N GLN A 228 -19.39 -2.01 -5.14
CA GLN A 228 -20.09 -0.88 -4.55
C GLN A 228 -19.13 -0.04 -3.70
N ASP A 229 -18.15 -0.66 -3.06
CA ASP A 229 -17.10 0.01 -2.31
C ASP A 229 -16.17 0.83 -3.20
N GLU A 230 -15.71 0.33 -4.36
CA GLU A 230 -14.95 1.15 -5.31
C GLU A 230 -15.75 2.34 -5.83
N LEU A 231 -17.05 2.17 -6.08
CA LEU A 231 -17.90 3.28 -6.54
C LEU A 231 -18.06 4.36 -5.46
N LEU A 232 -18.28 3.97 -4.20
CA LEU A 232 -18.33 4.91 -3.08
C LEU A 232 -16.97 5.59 -2.84
N TRP A 233 -15.89 4.83 -2.92
CA TRP A 233 -14.51 5.30 -2.76
C TRP A 233 -14.12 6.30 -3.84
N ALA A 234 -14.37 5.98 -5.11
CA ALA A 234 -14.10 6.85 -6.25
C ALA A 234 -14.93 8.14 -6.19
N ALA A 235 -16.23 8.04 -5.84
CA ALA A 235 -17.08 9.20 -5.66
C ALA A 235 -16.59 10.10 -4.51
N ALA A 236 -16.14 9.52 -3.39
CA ALA A 236 -15.57 10.28 -2.27
C ALA A 236 -14.30 11.06 -2.69
N TRP A 237 -13.39 10.42 -3.43
CA TRP A 237 -12.19 11.09 -3.96
C TRP A 237 -12.51 12.16 -5.00
N LEU A 238 -13.44 11.89 -5.91
CA LEU A 238 -13.89 12.88 -6.90
C LEU A 238 -14.56 14.08 -6.22
N TYR A 239 -15.37 13.86 -5.19
CA TYR A 239 -15.92 14.94 -4.38
C TYR A 239 -14.79 15.76 -3.73
N LYS A 240 -13.83 15.12 -3.07
CA LYS A 240 -12.69 15.81 -2.45
C LYS A 240 -11.86 16.60 -3.47
N ALA A 241 -11.70 16.08 -4.69
CA ALA A 241 -10.93 16.71 -5.76
C ALA A 241 -11.65 17.91 -6.41
N THR A 242 -12.98 17.84 -6.54
CA THR A 242 -13.77 18.79 -7.35
C THR A 242 -14.63 19.75 -6.55
N GLY A 243 -15.11 19.33 -5.38
CA GLY A 243 -16.21 19.99 -4.65
C GLY A 243 -17.58 19.87 -5.33
N GLU A 244 -17.70 19.09 -6.42
CA GLU A 244 -18.96 18.96 -7.16
C GLU A 244 -19.98 18.13 -6.37
N LYS A 245 -21.15 18.73 -6.14
CA LYS A 245 -22.22 18.12 -5.33
C LYS A 245 -22.78 16.82 -5.93
N SER A 246 -22.63 16.59 -7.23
CA SER A 246 -23.04 15.36 -7.89
C SER A 246 -22.40 14.11 -7.25
N TYR A 247 -21.11 14.18 -6.91
CA TYR A 247 -20.40 13.05 -6.31
C TYR A 247 -20.81 12.78 -4.86
N ILE A 248 -20.97 13.81 -4.04
CA ILE A 248 -21.45 13.59 -2.66
C ILE A 248 -22.92 13.16 -2.63
N ASN A 249 -23.75 13.69 -3.54
CA ASN A 249 -25.12 13.22 -3.69
C ASN A 249 -25.16 11.76 -4.14
N TYR A 250 -24.27 11.34 -5.04
CA TYR A 250 -24.12 9.93 -5.41
C TYR A 250 -23.80 9.06 -4.19
N VAL A 251 -22.85 9.47 -3.35
CA VAL A 251 -22.53 8.76 -2.09
C VAL A 251 -23.75 8.68 -1.18
N ILE A 252 -24.47 9.78 -0.99
CA ILE A 252 -25.66 9.83 -0.11
C ILE A 252 -26.79 8.95 -0.66
N SER A 253 -27.05 8.98 -1.97
CA SER A 253 -28.07 8.17 -2.64
C SER A 253 -27.75 6.67 -2.59
N ASN A 254 -26.46 6.30 -2.51
CA ASN A 254 -26.01 4.91 -2.44
C ASN A 254 -25.46 4.52 -1.06
N LYS A 255 -25.78 5.29 0.00
CA LYS A 255 -25.24 5.07 1.36
C LYS A 255 -25.53 3.68 1.93
N ASP A 256 -26.61 3.05 1.49
CA ASP A 256 -27.02 1.71 1.93
C ASP A 256 -26.12 0.60 1.38
N TRP A 257 -25.24 0.91 0.42
CA TRP A 257 -24.15 0.02 0.03
C TRP A 257 -23.05 -0.06 1.09
N SER A 258 -22.86 1.00 1.89
CA SER A 258 -21.86 0.97 2.97
C SER A 258 -22.23 -0.05 4.02
N GLN A 259 -21.24 -0.80 4.50
CA GLN A 259 -21.41 -1.79 5.55
C GLN A 259 -20.24 -1.75 6.53
N ALA A 260 -20.49 -2.13 7.78
CA ALA A 260 -19.43 -2.31 8.76
C ALA A 260 -18.49 -3.43 8.29
N VAL A 261 -17.20 -3.12 8.21
CA VAL A 261 -16.15 -4.06 7.81
C VAL A 261 -15.05 -4.08 8.88
N ASN A 262 -14.19 -5.08 8.82
CA ASN A 262 -13.03 -5.23 9.70
C ASN A 262 -11.69 -5.24 8.93
N GLU A 263 -11.73 -4.94 7.63
CA GLU A 263 -10.56 -4.84 6.76
C GLU A 263 -10.65 -3.67 5.77
N PHE A 264 -9.48 -3.22 5.33
CA PHE A 264 -9.28 -2.29 4.21
C PHE A 264 -8.20 -2.91 3.32
N SER A 265 -8.42 -3.07 2.03
CA SER A 265 -7.49 -3.78 1.15
C SER A 265 -7.61 -3.34 -0.31
N TRP A 266 -6.78 -3.91 -1.19
CA TRP A 266 -6.90 -3.71 -2.64
C TRP A 266 -8.22 -4.24 -3.20
N ASP A 267 -8.95 -5.10 -2.48
CA ASP A 267 -10.28 -5.60 -2.81
C ASP A 267 -11.35 -4.76 -2.09
N ASN A 268 -11.24 -4.57 -0.78
CA ASN A 268 -12.28 -3.91 0.02
C ASN A 268 -11.96 -2.44 0.32
N LYS A 269 -12.73 -1.49 -0.21
CA LYS A 269 -12.57 -0.03 0.02
C LYS A 269 -13.47 0.57 1.08
N PHE A 270 -14.38 -0.19 1.68
CA PHE A 270 -15.40 0.35 2.59
C PHE A 270 -14.79 1.19 3.71
N ALA A 271 -13.85 0.64 4.48
CA ALA A 271 -13.22 1.35 5.60
C ALA A 271 -12.48 2.63 5.16
N GLY A 272 -11.81 2.61 3.99
CA GLY A 272 -11.17 3.79 3.42
C GLY A 272 -12.18 4.88 3.05
N ALA A 273 -13.23 4.52 2.31
CA ALA A 273 -14.30 5.44 1.91
C ALA A 273 -15.03 6.03 3.12
N GLN A 274 -15.35 5.18 4.10
CA GLN A 274 -16.00 5.60 5.34
C GLN A 274 -15.14 6.59 6.12
N ALA A 275 -13.83 6.37 6.20
CA ALA A 275 -12.91 7.29 6.88
C ALA A 275 -12.84 8.68 6.21
N LEU A 276 -12.80 8.73 4.87
CA LEU A 276 -12.87 10.00 4.13
C LEU A 276 -14.20 10.71 4.36
N LEU A 277 -15.32 9.99 4.24
CA LEU A 277 -16.66 10.55 4.35
C LEU A 277 -17.02 10.96 5.78
N ALA A 278 -16.46 10.29 6.80
CA ALA A 278 -16.58 10.71 8.18
C ALA A 278 -15.96 12.09 8.42
N SER A 279 -14.88 12.45 7.69
CA SER A 279 -14.32 13.79 7.75
C SER A 279 -15.29 14.86 7.23
N GLU A 280 -16.06 14.54 6.18
CA GLU A 280 -17.10 15.43 5.66
C GLU A 280 -18.35 15.50 6.55
N PHE A 281 -18.70 14.40 7.23
CA PHE A 281 -19.71 14.41 8.29
C PHE A 281 -19.37 15.45 9.37
N TYR A 282 -18.13 15.41 9.89
CA TYR A 282 -17.68 16.38 10.90
C TYR A 282 -17.53 17.81 10.36
N ASN A 283 -17.46 18.00 9.04
CA ASN A 283 -17.52 19.32 8.39
C ASN A 283 -18.97 19.81 8.14
N GLY A 284 -19.99 19.07 8.58
CA GLY A 284 -21.40 19.51 8.58
C GLY A 284 -22.34 18.77 7.62
N THR A 285 -21.87 17.74 6.91
CA THR A 285 -22.76 16.92 6.05
C THR A 285 -23.39 15.77 6.83
N ASN A 286 -24.46 16.08 7.57
CA ASN A 286 -25.12 15.15 8.49
C ASN A 286 -25.66 13.86 7.84
N ASP A 287 -25.99 13.89 6.54
CA ASP A 287 -26.46 12.72 5.78
C ASP A 287 -25.42 11.59 5.70
N LEU A 288 -24.16 11.87 6.04
CA LEU A 288 -23.05 10.91 6.07
C LEU A 288 -22.89 10.21 7.43
N ALA A 289 -23.84 10.37 8.36
CA ALA A 289 -23.75 9.76 9.69
C ALA A 289 -23.51 8.24 9.67
N LYS A 290 -24.05 7.53 8.66
CA LYS A 290 -23.82 6.10 8.46
C LYS A 290 -22.34 5.78 8.26
N PHE A 291 -21.63 6.52 7.40
CA PHE A 291 -20.20 6.31 7.15
C PHE A 291 -19.35 6.57 8.40
N LYS A 292 -19.71 7.60 9.19
CA LYS A 292 -19.10 7.85 10.50
C LYS A 292 -19.30 6.65 11.44
N THR A 293 -20.49 6.09 11.52
CA THR A 293 -20.77 4.91 12.36
C THR A 293 -20.04 3.67 11.87
N ASP A 294 -19.95 3.47 10.55
CA ASP A 294 -19.29 2.31 9.96
C ASP A 294 -17.76 2.36 10.19
N VAL A 295 -17.11 3.53 10.07
CA VAL A 295 -15.67 3.64 10.39
C VAL A 295 -15.40 3.50 11.89
N GLU A 296 -16.29 3.97 12.78
CA GLU A 296 -16.15 3.69 14.21
C GLU A 296 -16.26 2.18 14.49
N SER A 297 -17.18 1.50 13.80
CA SER A 297 -17.31 0.03 13.89
C SER A 297 -16.03 -0.67 13.44
N PHE A 298 -15.38 -0.19 12.38
CA PHE A 298 -14.07 -0.65 11.95
C PHE A 298 -13.02 -0.45 13.05
N VAL A 299 -12.91 0.74 13.65
CA VAL A 299 -11.97 0.96 14.77
C VAL A 299 -12.29 0.01 15.93
N CYS A 300 -13.55 -0.13 16.32
CA CYS A 300 -13.97 -1.03 17.38
C CYS A 300 -13.69 -2.51 17.08
N ALA A 301 -13.69 -2.92 15.81
CA ALA A 301 -13.34 -4.29 15.42
C ALA A 301 -11.84 -4.59 15.60
N LEU A 302 -10.98 -3.56 15.59
CA LEU A 302 -9.52 -3.70 15.67
C LEU A 302 -8.94 -3.41 17.06
N MET A 303 -9.55 -2.49 17.83
CA MET A 303 -8.99 -2.03 19.10
C MET A 303 -8.97 -3.14 20.16
N PRO A 304 -7.79 -3.46 20.75
CA PRO A 304 -7.69 -4.44 21.83
C PRO A 304 -8.53 -4.04 23.05
N GLY A 305 -9.33 -4.99 23.57
CA GLY A 305 -10.22 -4.74 24.71
C GLY A 305 -11.57 -4.11 24.35
N SER A 306 -11.84 -3.91 23.05
CA SER A 306 -13.18 -3.57 22.57
C SER A 306 -14.13 -4.74 22.78
N SER A 307 -15.36 -4.47 23.22
CA SER A 307 -16.39 -5.51 23.32
C SER A 307 -16.87 -6.00 21.94
N SER A 308 -16.57 -5.24 20.89
CA SER A 308 -16.89 -5.57 19.49
C SER A 308 -15.65 -6.00 18.70
N GLN A 309 -14.55 -6.34 19.38
CA GLN A 309 -13.30 -6.75 18.73
C GLN A 309 -13.53 -8.01 17.88
N GLN A 310 -13.11 -7.95 16.62
CA GLN A 310 -13.19 -9.06 15.67
C GLN A 310 -11.80 -9.55 15.25
N ILE A 311 -10.84 -8.62 15.12
CA ILE A 311 -9.45 -8.92 14.78
C ILE A 311 -8.62 -8.84 16.05
N LYS A 312 -7.93 -9.95 16.37
CA LYS A 312 -7.07 -10.06 17.55
C LYS A 312 -5.62 -9.90 17.14
N PRO A 313 -4.81 -9.18 17.95
CA PRO A 313 -3.38 -9.18 17.75
C PRO A 313 -2.75 -10.56 18.02
N THR A 314 -1.61 -10.83 17.40
CA THR A 314 -0.67 -11.90 17.79
C THR A 314 -0.19 -11.72 19.24
N PRO A 315 0.44 -12.73 19.85
CA PRO A 315 1.08 -12.57 21.17
C PRO A 315 2.02 -11.36 21.26
N GLY A 316 2.72 -11.02 20.17
CA GLY A 316 3.59 -9.85 20.05
C GLY A 316 2.87 -8.52 19.78
N GLY A 317 1.56 -8.51 19.60
CA GLY A 317 0.75 -7.29 19.46
C GLY A 317 0.51 -6.79 18.03
N LEU A 318 0.82 -7.59 17.01
CA LEU A 318 0.52 -7.28 15.60
C LEU A 318 -0.91 -7.67 15.25
N LEU A 319 -1.69 -6.80 14.61
CA LEU A 319 -2.99 -7.17 14.05
C LEU A 319 -2.85 -8.38 13.10
N PHE A 320 -3.65 -9.43 13.31
CA PHE A 320 -3.59 -10.63 12.49
C PHE A 320 -4.95 -10.94 11.85
N ILE A 321 -5.08 -10.65 10.56
CA ILE A 321 -6.33 -10.79 9.81
C ILE A 321 -6.37 -12.17 9.14
N ARG A 322 -5.28 -12.56 8.47
CA ARG A 322 -5.15 -13.88 7.83
C ARG A 322 -3.69 -14.25 7.60
N ASP A 323 -3.44 -15.55 7.50
CA ASP A 323 -2.14 -16.11 7.13
C ASP A 323 -1.89 -15.84 5.63
N SER A 324 -0.63 -15.55 5.26
CA SER A 324 -0.22 -15.00 3.95
C SER A 324 -0.47 -13.49 3.78
N SER A 325 0.60 -12.74 3.56
CA SER A 325 0.64 -11.30 3.29
C SER A 325 -0.11 -10.44 4.31
N ASN A 326 -0.11 -10.86 5.59
CA ASN A 326 -0.85 -10.20 6.66
C ASN A 326 -0.53 -8.70 6.79
N LEU A 327 0.72 -8.28 6.54
CA LEU A 327 1.12 -6.87 6.63
C LEU A 327 0.42 -5.95 5.62
N GLN A 328 -0.21 -6.48 4.57
CA GLN A 328 -1.15 -5.71 3.74
C GLN A 328 -2.27 -5.14 4.61
N TYR A 329 -2.93 -6.00 5.37
CA TYR A 329 -4.08 -5.63 6.18
C TYR A 329 -3.66 -4.77 7.38
N VAL A 330 -2.48 -5.03 7.95
CA VAL A 330 -1.94 -4.21 9.04
C VAL A 330 -1.67 -2.78 8.59
N THR A 331 -0.97 -2.60 7.47
CA THR A 331 -0.58 -1.26 6.98
C THR A 331 -1.79 -0.44 6.54
N THR A 332 -2.77 -1.05 5.88
CA THR A 332 -4.02 -0.39 5.48
C THR A 332 -4.91 -0.08 6.69
N ALA A 333 -5.07 -0.99 7.65
CA ALA A 333 -5.79 -0.71 8.89
C ALA A 333 -5.15 0.44 9.66
N THR A 334 -3.82 0.45 9.75
CA THR A 334 -3.06 1.51 10.41
C THR A 334 -3.25 2.86 9.71
N THR A 335 -3.35 2.88 8.37
CA THR A 335 -3.70 4.09 7.60
C THR A 335 -5.04 4.66 8.04
N VAL A 336 -6.09 3.82 8.12
CA VAL A 336 -7.43 4.25 8.54
C VAL A 336 -7.42 4.73 10.00
N LEU A 337 -6.73 4.03 10.91
CA LEU A 337 -6.66 4.42 12.32
C LEU A 337 -5.98 5.79 12.52
N PHE A 338 -4.87 6.05 11.81
CA PHE A 338 -4.21 7.36 11.87
C PHE A 338 -5.07 8.47 11.25
N HIS A 339 -5.64 8.22 10.06
CA HIS A 339 -6.51 9.19 9.40
C HIS A 339 -7.71 9.55 10.29
N TYR A 340 -8.41 8.55 10.81
CA TYR A 340 -9.57 8.79 11.64
C TYR A 340 -9.23 9.44 12.98
N SER A 341 -8.09 9.10 13.59
CA SER A 341 -7.59 9.81 14.79
C SER A 341 -7.36 11.31 14.51
N LYS A 342 -6.81 11.65 13.35
CA LYS A 342 -6.63 13.04 12.91
C LYS A 342 -7.99 13.73 12.69
N THR A 343 -8.95 13.05 12.07
CA THR A 343 -10.33 13.53 11.89
C THR A 343 -11.01 13.84 13.22
N LEU A 344 -10.96 12.91 14.18
CA LEU A 344 -11.52 13.11 15.52
C LEU A 344 -10.86 14.28 16.25
N THR A 345 -9.53 14.40 16.15
CA THR A 345 -8.77 15.52 16.74
C THR A 345 -9.24 16.86 16.17
N LYS A 346 -9.34 16.97 14.83
CA LYS A 346 -9.81 18.18 14.15
C LYS A 346 -11.26 18.52 14.51
N ALA A 347 -12.11 17.51 14.65
CA ALA A 347 -13.51 17.64 15.05
C ALA A 347 -13.70 17.87 16.56
N ARG A 348 -12.62 17.88 17.37
CA ARG A 348 -12.65 17.99 18.84
C ARG A 348 -13.49 16.90 19.52
N VAL A 349 -13.50 15.70 18.94
CA VAL A 349 -14.09 14.50 19.55
C VAL A 349 -13.03 13.80 20.37
N GLY A 350 -13.23 13.69 21.68
CA GLY A 350 -12.23 13.13 22.60
C GLY A 350 -12.08 11.60 22.54
N SER A 351 -13.13 10.91 22.12
CA SER A 351 -13.22 9.44 22.20
C SER A 351 -14.37 8.90 21.36
N ILE A 352 -14.31 7.59 21.07
CA ILE A 352 -15.41 6.82 20.45
C ILE A 352 -15.87 5.72 21.41
N GLN A 353 -17.13 5.30 21.26
CA GLN A 353 -17.73 4.25 22.07
C GLN A 353 -17.72 2.91 21.31
N CYS A 354 -17.09 1.90 21.89
CA CYS A 354 -17.03 0.54 21.37
C CYS A 354 -17.74 -0.42 22.34
N GLY A 355 -19.06 -0.50 22.18
CA GLY A 355 -19.96 -1.22 23.10
C GLY A 355 -19.85 -0.69 24.53
N SER A 356 -19.32 -1.48 25.46
CA SER A 356 -19.13 -1.06 26.87
C SER A 356 -17.81 -0.33 27.13
N THR A 357 -16.87 -0.36 26.18
CA THR A 357 -15.54 0.25 26.32
C THR A 357 -15.47 1.56 25.53
N GLN A 358 -14.76 2.55 26.06
CA GLN A 358 -14.50 3.81 25.39
C GLN A 358 -13.02 3.92 25.04
N PHE A 359 -12.70 4.35 23.81
CA PHE A 359 -11.32 4.58 23.38
C PHE A 359 -11.11 6.06 23.08
N THR A 360 -10.14 6.66 23.76
CA THR A 360 -9.66 8.01 23.47
C THR A 360 -8.92 8.05 22.14
N VAL A 361 -8.87 9.21 21.51
CA VAL A 361 -8.09 9.41 20.27
C VAL A 361 -6.61 9.04 20.46
N SER A 362 -6.03 9.33 21.64
CA SER A 362 -4.65 8.96 21.95
C SER A 362 -4.46 7.45 22.02
N GLN A 363 -5.40 6.69 22.58
CA GLN A 363 -5.33 5.23 22.60
C GLN A 363 -5.38 4.63 21.19
N ILE A 364 -6.25 5.13 20.32
CA ILE A 364 -6.35 4.69 18.92
C ILE A 364 -5.03 4.98 18.19
N ARG A 365 -4.51 6.20 18.32
CA ARG A 365 -3.24 6.61 17.71
C ARG A 365 -2.04 5.82 18.24
N ASN A 366 -1.99 5.54 19.55
CA ASN A 366 -0.90 4.75 20.16
C ASN A 366 -0.94 3.29 19.70
N PHE A 367 -2.12 2.71 19.54
CA PHE A 367 -2.25 1.38 18.95
C PHE A 367 -1.82 1.35 17.48
N ALA A 368 -2.22 2.34 16.68
CA ALA A 368 -1.75 2.47 15.29
C ALA A 368 -0.21 2.62 15.24
N LYS A 369 0.38 3.42 16.14
CA LYS A 369 1.84 3.54 16.29
C LYS A 369 2.50 2.20 16.60
N SER A 370 1.92 1.39 17.49
CA SER A 370 2.53 0.10 17.84
C SER A 370 2.60 -0.86 16.65
N GLN A 371 1.68 -0.74 15.68
CA GLN A 371 1.74 -1.52 14.44
C GLN A 371 2.91 -1.09 13.55
N VAL A 372 3.15 0.23 13.41
CA VAL A 372 4.32 0.76 12.69
C VAL A 372 5.62 0.32 13.38
N ASP A 373 5.68 0.46 14.70
CA ASP A 373 6.86 0.08 15.48
C ASP A 373 7.13 -1.44 15.37
N TYR A 374 6.08 -2.26 15.36
CA TYR A 374 6.19 -3.70 15.15
C TYR A 374 6.82 -4.02 13.79
N ILE A 375 6.35 -3.38 12.71
CA ILE A 375 6.93 -3.54 11.36
C ILE A 375 8.41 -3.14 11.34
N LEU A 376 8.80 -2.11 12.10
CA LEU A 376 10.15 -1.58 12.11
C LEU A 376 11.11 -2.29 13.09
N GLY A 377 10.63 -3.25 13.90
CA GLY A 377 11.48 -4.12 14.70
C GLY A 377 11.12 -4.22 16.18
N ASN A 378 10.14 -3.46 16.67
CA ASN A 378 9.61 -3.62 18.03
C ASN A 378 8.63 -4.79 18.12
N ASN A 379 9.17 -6.00 17.89
CA ASN A 379 8.43 -7.25 17.88
C ASN A 379 9.25 -8.35 18.60
N PRO A 380 8.64 -9.53 18.86
CA PRO A 380 9.34 -10.62 19.55
C PRO A 380 10.62 -11.10 18.86
N MET A 381 10.72 -10.98 17.53
CA MET A 381 11.90 -11.38 16.77
C MET A 381 13.04 -10.35 16.77
N LYS A 382 12.79 -9.14 17.30
CA LYS A 382 13.70 -7.98 17.25
C LYS A 382 14.24 -7.74 15.85
N MET A 383 13.35 -7.84 14.87
CA MET A 383 13.67 -7.85 13.44
C MET A 383 12.74 -6.89 12.71
N SER A 384 13.28 -5.95 11.94
CA SER A 384 12.46 -5.18 11.01
C SER A 384 11.90 -6.11 9.93
N TYR A 385 10.66 -5.89 9.50
CA TYR A 385 10.09 -6.51 8.30
C TYR A 385 10.27 -5.64 7.05
N MET A 386 10.97 -4.51 7.18
CA MET A 386 11.40 -3.66 6.06
C MET A 386 12.86 -3.96 5.70
N VAL A 387 13.11 -4.38 4.46
CA VAL A 387 14.46 -4.67 3.95
C VAL A 387 15.35 -3.43 4.07
N GLY A 388 16.51 -3.58 4.71
CA GLY A 388 17.50 -2.53 4.91
C GLY A 388 17.23 -1.56 6.06
N PHE A 389 16.19 -1.77 6.87
CA PHE A 389 15.93 -0.95 8.06
C PHE A 389 16.39 -1.66 9.34
N GLY A 390 17.10 -0.93 10.21
CA GLY A 390 17.71 -1.50 11.41
C GLY A 390 18.86 -2.48 11.11
N THR A 391 19.27 -3.26 12.11
CA THR A 391 20.42 -4.19 12.01
C THR A 391 20.01 -5.62 11.63
N LYS A 392 18.72 -5.97 11.76
CA LYS A 392 18.17 -7.29 11.44
C LYS A 392 16.90 -7.10 10.62
N TYR A 393 16.92 -7.53 9.36
CA TYR A 393 15.85 -7.38 8.38
C TYR A 393 15.87 -8.54 7.36
N PRO A 394 14.82 -8.74 6.53
CA PRO A 394 14.76 -9.84 5.57
C PRO A 394 15.85 -9.70 4.51
N THR A 395 16.55 -10.78 4.25
CA THR A 395 17.63 -10.85 3.25
C THR A 395 17.25 -11.68 2.04
N GLN A 396 16.14 -12.41 2.11
CA GLN A 396 15.66 -13.32 1.06
C GLN A 396 14.19 -13.06 0.68
N PRO A 397 13.78 -11.80 0.41
CA PRO A 397 12.42 -11.55 -0.04
C PRO A 397 12.13 -12.31 -1.34
N HIS A 398 10.89 -12.80 -1.48
CA HIS A 398 10.39 -13.41 -2.72
C HIS A 398 10.26 -12.34 -3.79
N HIS A 399 11.32 -12.08 -4.55
CA HIS A 399 11.34 -11.03 -5.56
C HIS A 399 12.37 -11.33 -6.66
N ARG A 400 11.91 -11.52 -7.90
CA ARG A 400 12.76 -11.90 -9.06
C ARG A 400 13.93 -10.96 -9.28
N GLY A 401 13.66 -9.66 -9.40
CA GLY A 401 14.71 -8.65 -9.60
C GLY A 401 15.69 -8.53 -8.43
N SER A 402 15.30 -8.95 -7.22
CA SER A 402 16.15 -8.88 -6.02
C SER A 402 17.06 -10.12 -5.93
N SER A 403 16.48 -11.29 -6.20
CA SER A 403 17.11 -12.60 -6.05
C SER A 403 18.09 -12.97 -7.16
N LEU A 404 17.96 -12.35 -8.34
CA LEU A 404 18.82 -12.62 -9.50
C LEU A 404 19.94 -11.58 -9.63
N PRO A 405 21.17 -11.95 -10.03
CA PRO A 405 22.24 -10.99 -10.27
C PRO A 405 21.81 -9.91 -11.27
N SER A 406 22.05 -8.64 -10.95
CA SER A 406 21.70 -7.53 -11.85
C SER A 406 22.31 -7.73 -13.25
N ILE A 407 21.60 -7.28 -14.28
CA ILE A 407 22.08 -7.28 -15.67
C ILE A 407 23.43 -6.54 -15.83
N HIS A 408 23.74 -5.59 -14.94
CA HIS A 408 25.04 -4.91 -14.93
C HIS A 408 26.19 -5.80 -14.43
N SER A 409 25.89 -6.72 -13.51
CA SER A 409 26.87 -7.64 -12.94
C SER A 409 27.02 -8.93 -13.76
N LYS A 410 25.94 -9.37 -14.41
CA LYS A 410 25.87 -10.56 -15.23
C LYS A 410 25.07 -10.25 -16.51
N PRO A 411 25.71 -9.74 -17.57
CA PRO A 411 25.00 -9.29 -18.78
C PRO A 411 24.35 -10.42 -19.58
N GLU A 412 24.76 -11.66 -19.37
CA GLU A 412 24.17 -12.82 -20.04
C GLU A 412 22.71 -13.00 -19.61
N LYS A 413 21.85 -13.31 -20.59
CA LYS A 413 20.43 -13.57 -20.36
C LYS A 413 20.25 -14.73 -19.36
N ILE A 414 19.37 -14.54 -18.38
CA ILE A 414 18.85 -15.59 -17.51
C ILE A 414 17.47 -15.95 -18.04
N ASP A 415 17.36 -17.11 -18.69
CA ASP A 415 16.07 -17.60 -19.20
C ASP A 415 15.11 -18.02 -18.07
N CYS A 416 13.86 -18.29 -18.45
CA CYS A 416 12.77 -18.72 -17.57
C CYS A 416 13.16 -19.75 -16.50
N ASN A 417 14.00 -20.74 -16.83
CA ASN A 417 14.39 -21.80 -15.90
C ASN A 417 15.74 -21.54 -15.22
N GLY A 418 16.60 -20.69 -15.80
CA GLY A 418 17.95 -20.43 -15.34
C GLY A 418 18.03 -19.79 -13.95
N GLY A 419 16.98 -19.05 -13.55
CA GLY A 419 16.96 -18.38 -12.26
C GLY A 419 16.51 -19.25 -11.07
N TYR A 420 15.98 -20.46 -11.29
CA TYR A 420 15.53 -21.33 -10.19
C TYR A 420 16.67 -21.75 -9.26
N SER A 421 17.92 -21.75 -9.74
CA SER A 421 19.09 -21.96 -8.88
C SER A 421 19.25 -20.87 -7.80
N TYR A 422 18.86 -19.63 -8.10
CA TYR A 422 18.87 -18.50 -7.15
C TYR A 422 17.63 -18.53 -6.24
N TYR A 423 16.47 -18.88 -6.80
CA TYR A 423 15.23 -19.07 -6.05
C TYR A 423 15.38 -20.11 -4.93
N ASN A 424 15.96 -21.28 -5.27
CA ASN A 424 16.15 -22.39 -4.34
C ASN A 424 17.38 -22.25 -3.42
N SER A 425 18.19 -21.20 -3.60
CA SER A 425 19.36 -20.95 -2.75
C SER A 425 18.94 -20.40 -1.39
N ASP A 426 19.63 -20.81 -0.32
CA ASP A 426 19.49 -20.21 1.03
C ASP A 426 20.37 -18.97 1.25
N THR A 427 21.05 -18.48 0.20
CA THR A 427 21.89 -17.27 0.29
C THR A 427 21.05 -15.99 0.22
N PRO A 428 21.49 -14.89 0.88
CA PRO A 428 20.91 -13.57 0.68
C PRO A 428 20.76 -13.19 -0.80
N ASN A 429 19.72 -12.41 -1.11
CA ASN A 429 19.51 -11.85 -2.44
C ASN A 429 20.70 -10.96 -2.82
N PRO A 430 21.25 -11.08 -4.06
CA PRO A 430 22.39 -10.28 -4.51
C PRO A 430 22.06 -8.78 -4.61
N ASN A 431 20.79 -8.43 -4.86
CA ASN A 431 20.34 -7.05 -4.93
C ASN A 431 19.46 -6.73 -3.71
N VAL A 432 19.94 -5.87 -2.82
CA VAL A 432 19.16 -5.44 -1.64
C VAL A 432 18.02 -4.51 -2.07
N HIS A 433 16.79 -5.02 -2.01
CA HIS A 433 15.58 -4.28 -2.34
C HIS A 433 15.15 -3.36 -1.20
N THR A 434 15.93 -2.31 -0.98
CA THR A 434 15.81 -1.41 0.18
C THR A 434 14.41 -0.81 0.26
N GLY A 435 13.79 -0.95 1.44
CA GLY A 435 12.46 -0.45 1.74
C GLY A 435 11.33 -1.43 1.49
N ALA A 436 11.56 -2.56 0.82
CA ALA A 436 10.54 -3.59 0.63
C ALA A 436 10.00 -4.08 1.98
N ILE A 437 8.69 -4.03 2.18
CA ILE A 437 8.02 -4.59 3.36
C ILE A 437 7.43 -5.93 2.94
N VAL A 438 7.89 -7.01 3.58
CA VAL A 438 7.45 -8.38 3.28
C VAL A 438 6.03 -8.64 3.79
N GLY A 439 5.43 -9.78 3.43
CA GLY A 439 4.11 -10.21 3.91
C GLY A 439 3.99 -10.31 5.44
N GLY A 440 5.10 -10.58 6.14
CA GLY A 440 5.22 -10.51 7.60
C GLY A 440 5.16 -11.87 8.31
N PRO A 441 5.10 -11.88 9.65
CA PRO A 441 5.11 -13.11 10.43
C PRO A 441 3.75 -13.83 10.42
N ASN A 442 3.78 -15.10 10.82
CA ASN A 442 2.58 -15.87 11.10
C ASN A 442 1.90 -15.46 12.44
N SER A 443 0.80 -16.13 12.77
CA SER A 443 -0.01 -15.82 13.97
C SER A 443 0.71 -15.98 15.32
N SER A 444 1.89 -16.62 15.33
CA SER A 444 2.74 -16.84 16.51
C SER A 444 4.00 -15.96 16.51
N ASP A 445 3.98 -14.86 15.75
CA ASP A 445 5.08 -13.91 15.60
C ASP A 445 6.37 -14.53 15.03
N GLN A 446 6.27 -15.66 14.30
CA GLN A 446 7.41 -16.29 13.64
C GLN A 446 7.47 -15.90 12.16
N TYR A 447 8.68 -15.63 11.67
CA TYR A 447 8.95 -15.29 10.27
C TYR A 447 10.11 -16.16 9.74
N SER A 448 9.90 -16.75 8.56
CA SER A 448 10.92 -17.52 7.84
C SER A 448 11.46 -16.70 6.68
N ASP A 449 12.72 -16.27 6.76
CA ASP A 449 13.39 -15.50 5.71
C ASP A 449 13.82 -16.40 4.54
N LYS A 450 12.86 -16.86 3.74
CA LYS A 450 13.07 -17.74 2.59
C LYS A 450 12.29 -17.27 1.38
N LYS A 451 12.95 -17.21 0.22
CA LYS A 451 12.34 -16.84 -1.07
C LYS A 451 11.15 -17.73 -1.41
N SER A 452 11.21 -19.01 -1.05
CA SER A 452 10.14 -19.98 -1.33
C SER A 452 8.88 -19.77 -0.47
N ASP A 453 8.99 -19.03 0.63
CA ASP A 453 7.86 -18.71 1.51
C ASP A 453 7.19 -17.42 1.03
N TYR A 454 6.64 -17.44 -0.19
CA TYR A 454 6.02 -16.26 -0.81
C TYR A 454 4.90 -15.67 0.06
N SER A 455 4.18 -16.52 0.82
CA SER A 455 3.16 -16.07 1.77
C SER A 455 3.67 -15.07 2.80
N HIS A 456 4.91 -15.19 3.26
CA HIS A 456 5.45 -14.32 4.30
C HIS A 456 6.54 -13.37 3.78
N ALA A 457 7.32 -13.81 2.79
CA ALA A 457 8.51 -13.12 2.30
C ALA A 457 8.28 -12.23 1.07
N GLU A 458 7.10 -12.26 0.45
CA GLU A 458 6.81 -11.45 -0.73
C GLU A 458 6.40 -10.02 -0.35
N PRO A 459 7.09 -8.99 -0.87
CA PRO A 459 6.62 -7.62 -0.79
C PRO A 459 5.65 -7.32 -1.93
N THR A 460 4.69 -6.43 -1.68
CA THR A 460 3.76 -5.94 -2.71
C THR A 460 3.69 -4.42 -2.69
N THR A 461 3.33 -3.84 -3.84
CA THR A 461 3.26 -2.39 -4.01
C THR A 461 2.32 -1.70 -3.01
N TYR A 462 1.17 -2.31 -2.72
CA TYR A 462 0.18 -1.73 -1.82
C TYR A 462 0.50 -1.88 -0.32
N ILE A 463 1.29 -2.89 0.11
CA ILE A 463 1.81 -2.96 1.49
C ILE A 463 2.67 -1.71 1.75
N ASN A 464 3.61 -1.47 0.84
CA ASN A 464 4.52 -0.33 0.93
C ASN A 464 3.80 1.01 0.79
N ALA A 465 2.81 1.13 -0.11
CA ALA A 465 2.04 2.37 -0.25
C ALA A 465 1.22 2.71 1.00
N ALA A 466 0.57 1.70 1.59
CA ALA A 466 -0.21 1.86 2.82
C ALA A 466 0.66 2.20 4.04
N PHE A 467 1.95 1.85 4.03
CA PHE A 467 2.86 2.19 5.13
C PHE A 467 3.27 3.67 5.17
N ILE A 468 3.29 4.36 4.02
CA ILE A 468 3.80 5.74 3.88
C ILE A 468 3.03 6.74 4.75
N GLY A 469 1.70 6.66 4.76
CA GLY A 469 0.86 7.55 5.57
C GLY A 469 1.12 7.40 7.07
N PRO A 470 0.98 6.19 7.64
CA PRO A 470 1.31 5.88 9.02
C PRO A 470 2.70 6.31 9.48
N VAL A 471 3.74 6.02 8.70
CA VAL A 471 5.12 6.39 9.10
C VAL A 471 5.34 7.90 9.03
N ALA A 472 4.76 8.58 8.03
CA ALA A 472 4.80 10.03 7.95
C ALA A 472 4.08 10.69 9.13
N ALA A 473 2.95 10.13 9.57
CA ALA A 473 2.19 10.64 10.73
C ALA A 473 2.99 10.63 12.05
N LEU A 474 4.09 9.87 12.12
CA LEU A 474 4.96 9.76 13.29
C LEU A 474 6.22 10.64 13.19
N ILE A 475 6.47 11.26 12.04
CA ILE A 475 7.53 12.25 11.89
C ILE A 475 7.07 13.54 12.58
N SER A 476 7.91 14.08 13.46
CA SER A 476 7.63 15.38 14.07
C SER A 476 7.73 16.47 13.01
N SER A 477 6.65 17.19 12.72
CA SER A 477 6.71 18.41 11.93
C SER A 477 7.30 19.52 12.81
N SER A 478 8.52 19.96 12.51
CA SER A 478 9.00 21.25 13.00
C SER A 478 8.24 22.36 12.26
N GLY A 479 7.21 22.92 12.89
CA GLY A 479 6.44 24.06 12.37
C GLY A 479 5.01 24.09 12.84
#